data_AF-A0A845R658-F1
#
_entry.id   AF-A0A845R658-F1
#
_cell.length_a   1.000
_cell.length_b   1.000
_cell.length_c   1.000
_cell.angle_alpha   90.00
_cell.angle_beta   90.00
_cell.angle_gamma   90.00
#
_symmetry.space_group_name_H-M   'P 1'
#
loop_
_entity.id
_entity.type
_entity.pdbx_description
1 polymer ?
#
loop_
_entity_poly.entity_id
_entity_poly.type
_entity_poly.pdbx_seq_one_letter_code
_entity_poly.pdbx_strand_id
1 'polypeptide(L)' 'MDNKATNKLRREYPNFTPLKVASELLGVSPRQLSKLVAEGREPFCLLGANIGTRQRYIRIYTERLIAYLNGNSLED' A
#
# COMPACT_ATOMS: atom_id res chain seq x y z
N MET A 1 7.24 -10.65 -6.89
CA MET A 1 5.86 -11.09 -7.21
C MET A 1 5.81 -11.57 -8.66
N ASP A 2 4.88 -12.47 -9.05
CA ASP A 2 4.73 -12.86 -10.47
C ASP A 2 4.09 -11.72 -11.29
N ASN A 3 4.54 -11.51 -12.52
CA ASN A 3 4.06 -10.50 -13.47
C ASN A 3 2.54 -10.57 -13.66
N LYS A 4 1.96 -11.78 -13.64
CA LYS A 4 0.51 -11.96 -13.75
C LYS A 4 -0.24 -11.35 -12.58
N ALA A 5 0.27 -11.52 -11.37
CA ALA A 5 -0.35 -10.98 -10.15
C ALA A 5 -0.22 -9.44 -10.11
N THR A 6 0.93 -8.91 -10.51
CA THR A 6 1.15 -7.47 -10.65
C THR A 6 0.19 -6.83 -11.66
N ASN A 7 0.06 -7.42 -12.86
CA ASN A 7 -0.85 -6.89 -13.89
C ASN A 7 -2.32 -6.98 -13.48
N LYS A 8 -2.70 -8.04 -12.76
CA LYS A 8 -4.04 -8.15 -12.18
C LYS A 8 -4.30 -7.02 -11.19
N LEU A 9 -3.35 -6.74 -10.29
CA LEU A 9 -3.49 -5.68 -9.30
C LEU A 9 -3.64 -4.30 -9.96
N ARG A 10 -2.86 -3.99 -10.99
CA ARG A 10 -2.99 -2.75 -11.79
C ARG A 10 -4.36 -2.63 -12.46
N ARG A 11 -4.87 -3.73 -13.01
CA ARG A 11 -6.17 -3.73 -13.70
C ARG A 11 -7.33 -3.51 -12.72
N GLU A 12 -7.27 -4.12 -11.55
CA GLU A 12 -8.33 -4.02 -10.53
C GLU A 12 -8.24 -2.69 -9.76
N TYR A 13 -7.02 -2.19 -9.52
CA TYR A 13 -6.74 -1.05 -8.66
C TYR A 13 -5.70 -0.13 -9.33
N PRO A 14 -6.06 0.63 -10.39
CA PRO A 14 -5.08 1.36 -11.20
C PRO A 14 -4.29 2.42 -10.43
N ASN A 15 -4.91 3.08 -9.45
CA ASN A 15 -4.27 4.17 -8.69
C ASN A 15 -4.02 3.79 -7.23
N PHE A 16 -5.04 3.20 -6.59
CA PHE A 16 -5.03 2.93 -5.16
C PHE A 16 -5.53 1.53 -4.87
N THR A 17 -4.76 0.77 -4.10
CA THR A 17 -5.15 -0.54 -3.62
C THR A 17 -5.95 -0.38 -2.31
N PRO A 18 -7.14 -0.99 -2.18
CA PRO A 18 -7.90 -0.98 -0.94
C PRO A 18 -7.07 -1.52 0.23
N LEU A 19 -7.23 -0.90 1.40
CA LEU A 19 -6.47 -1.25 2.58
C LEU A 19 -6.54 -2.74 2.93
N LYS A 20 -7.73 -3.34 2.78
CA LYS A 20 -7.94 -4.78 3.00
C LYS A 20 -7.02 -5.63 2.11
N VAL A 21 -7.02 -5.36 0.81
CA VAL A 21 -6.19 -6.08 -0.17
C VAL A 21 -4.70 -5.87 0.10
N ALA A 22 -4.28 -4.63 0.33
CA ALA A 22 -2.89 -4.33 0.64
C ALA A 22 -2.42 -5.04 1.92
N SER A 23 -3.26 -5.06 2.96
CA SER A 23 -2.93 -5.70 4.24
C SER A 23 -2.79 -7.22 4.11
N GLU A 24 -3.62 -7.86 3.29
CA GLU A 24 -3.53 -9.29 3.00
C GLU A 24 -2.22 -9.62 2.26
N LEU A 25 -1.81 -8.79 1.28
CA LEU A 25 -0.56 -8.95 0.55
C LEU A 25 0.69 -8.75 1.43
N LEU A 26 0.58 -7.88 2.44
CA LEU A 26 1.69 -7.53 3.35
C LEU A 26 1.74 -8.40 4.62
N GLY A 27 0.77 -9.29 4.82
CA GLY A 27 0.72 -10.17 6.00
C GLY A 27 0.45 -9.44 7.32
N VAL A 28 -0.25 -8.30 7.29
CA VAL A 28 -0.60 -7.49 8.47
C VAL A 28 -2.10 -7.23 8.52
N SER A 29 -2.64 -6.88 9.68
CA SER A 29 -4.06 -6.50 9.75
C SER A 29 -4.30 -5.12 9.08
N PRO A 30 -5.49 -4.87 8.50
CA PRO A 30 -5.83 -3.56 7.96
C PRO A 30 -5.64 -2.42 8.97
N ARG A 31 -6.01 -2.68 10.24
CA ARG A 31 -5.87 -1.70 11.33
C ARG A 31 -4.41 -1.39 11.63
N GLN A 32 -3.56 -2.40 11.65
CA GLN A 32 -2.12 -2.22 11.87
C GLN A 32 -1.47 -1.48 10.70
N LEU A 33 -1.80 -1.84 9.46
CA LEU A 33 -1.29 -1.13 8.28
C LEU A 33 -1.70 0.35 8.28
N SER A 34 -2.97 0.64 8.62
CA SER A 34 -3.45 2.02 8.81
C SER A 34 -2.64 2.78 9.85
N LYS A 35 -2.41 2.16 11.02
CA LYS A 35 -1.62 2.75 12.09
C LYS A 35 -0.18 3.03 11.66
N LEU A 36 0.48 2.07 11.02
CA LEU A 36 1.88 2.21 10.59
C LEU A 36 2.06 3.34 9.57
N VAL A 37 1.15 3.44 8.59
CA VAL A 37 1.13 4.54 7.62
C VAL A 37 0.90 5.88 8.32
N ALA A 38 -0.09 5.96 9.22
CA ALA A 38 -0.43 7.18 9.93
C ALA A 38 0.68 7.66 10.89
N GLU A 39 1.43 6.75 11.49
CA GLU A 39 2.57 7.04 12.37
C GLU A 39 3.86 7.36 11.59
N GLY A 40 3.84 7.34 10.26
CA GLY A 40 5.03 7.60 9.46
C GLY A 40 6.09 6.49 9.58
N ARG A 41 5.68 5.26 9.93
CA ARG A 41 6.60 4.14 10.13
C ARG A 41 7.06 3.58 8.79
N GLU A 42 8.36 3.62 8.54
CA GLU A 42 8.97 2.93 7.40
C GLU A 42 8.89 1.40 7.56
N PRO A 43 8.78 0.66 6.44
CA PRO A 43 8.63 1.15 5.07
C PRO A 43 7.18 1.51 4.69
N PHE A 44 6.22 1.32 5.61
CA PHE A 44 4.79 1.39 5.32
C PHE A 44 4.32 2.80 4.95
N CYS A 45 4.88 3.85 5.53
CA CYS A 45 4.57 5.24 5.19
C CYS A 45 4.97 5.61 3.74
N LEU A 46 5.92 4.89 3.13
CA LEU A 46 6.28 5.10 1.74
C LEU A 46 5.22 4.51 0.80
N LEU A 47 4.51 3.45 1.21
CA LEU A 47 3.48 2.78 0.42
C LEU A 47 2.23 3.63 0.19
N GLY A 48 1.95 4.58 1.08
CA GLY A 48 0.65 5.23 1.13
C GLY A 48 0.66 6.49 1.97
N ALA A 49 -0.39 7.29 1.81
CA ALA A 49 -0.56 8.53 2.55
C ALA A 49 -1.90 8.55 3.29
N ASN A 50 -1.93 9.25 4.42
CA ASN A 50 -3.17 9.62 5.07
C ASN A 50 -3.74 10.87 4.40
N ILE A 51 -4.97 10.80 3.91
CA ILE A 51 -5.57 11.90 3.15
C ILE A 51 -6.39 12.74 4.11
N GLY A 52 -5.76 13.78 4.64
CA GLY A 52 -6.40 14.84 5.41
C GLY A 52 -6.44 14.61 6.91
N THR A 53 -6.63 15.71 7.65
CA THR A 53 -6.75 15.73 9.11
C THR A 53 -8.09 15.22 9.63
N ARG A 54 -9.11 15.12 8.76
CA ARG A 54 -10.49 14.73 9.10
C ARG A 54 -10.98 13.44 8.43
N GLN A 55 -10.34 12.98 7.37
CA GLN A 55 -10.73 11.75 6.67
C GLN A 55 -9.97 10.56 7.29
N ARG A 56 -10.71 9.52 7.68
CA ARG A 56 -10.21 8.34 8.42
C ARG A 56 -9.50 7.29 7.57
N TYR A 57 -9.29 7.55 6.29
CA TYR A 57 -8.95 6.50 5.32
C TYR A 57 -7.59 6.76 4.69
N ILE A 58 -6.64 5.88 5.00
CA ILE A 58 -5.36 5.84 4.30
C ILE A 58 -5.54 5.33 2.87
N ARG A 59 -4.72 5.83 1.93
CA ARG A 59 -4.63 5.30 0.58
C ARG A 59 -3.28 4.64 0.36
N ILE A 60 -3.30 3.38 -0.06
CA ILE A 60 -2.11 2.65 -0.49
C ILE A 60 -1.97 2.83 -2.00
N TYR A 61 -0.86 3.40 -2.45
CA TYR A 61 -0.59 3.58 -3.88
C TYR A 61 -0.25 2.23 -4.51
N THR A 62 -0.95 1.86 -5.58
CA THR A 62 -0.79 0.54 -6.20
C THR A 62 0.63 0.31 -6.71
N GLU A 63 1.21 1.27 -7.43
CA GLU A 63 2.57 1.11 -7.95
C GLU A 63 3.62 1.03 -6.84
N ARG A 64 3.44 1.75 -5.73
CA ARG A 64 4.36 1.66 -4.59
C ARG A 64 4.23 0.32 -3.86
N LEU A 65 3.01 -0.18 -3.70
CA LEU A 65 2.78 -1.53 -3.17
C LEU A 65 3.43 -2.60 -4.05
N ILE A 66 3.30 -2.49 -5.38
CA ILE A 66 3.95 -3.40 -6.34
C ILE A 66 5.48 -3.32 -6.22
N ALA A 67 6.05 -2.11 -6.18
CA ALA A 67 7.48 -1.90 -6.04
C ALA A 67 8.01 -2.57 -4.77
N TYR A 68 7.35 -2.35 -3.64
CA TYR A 68 7.70 -2.98 -2.37
C TYR A 68 7.65 -4.51 -2.41
N LEU A 69 6.56 -5.08 -2.93
CA LEU A 69 6.38 -6.54 -3.05
C LEU A 69 7.36 -7.19 -4.03
N ASN A 70 8.01 -6.39 -4.88
CA ASN A 70 9.06 -6.83 -5.80
C ASN A 70 10.47 -6.57 -5.25
N GLY A 71 10.61 -5.97 -4.06
CA GLY A 71 11.91 -5.63 -3.48
C GLY A 71 12.58 -4.43 -4.14
N ASN A 72 11.83 -3.62 -4.88
CA ASN A 72 12.33 -2.38 -5.47
C ASN A 72 12.39 -1.27 -4.41
N SER A 73 13.32 -0.33 -4.57
CA SER A 73 13.39 0.87 -3.74
C SER A 73 12.08 1.66 -3.82
N LEU A 74 11.65 2.18 -2.68
CA LEU A 74 10.56 3.16 -2.56
C LEU A 74 11.08 4.58 -2.34
N GLU A 75 12.38 4.71 -2.13
CA GLU A 75 13.11 5.97 -2.08
C GLU A 75 13.53 6.31 -3.52
N ASP A 76 13.13 7.50 -3.98
CA ASP A 76 13.60 8.13 -5.22
C ASP A 76 14.99 8.73 -5.00
#